data_AF-A0A392SXD6-F1
#
_entry.id   AF-A0A392SXD6-F1
#
_cell.length_a   1.000
_cell.length_b   1.000
_cell.length_c   1.000
_cell.angle_alpha   90.00
_cell.angle_beta   90.00
_cell.angle_gamma   90.00
#
_symmetry.space_group_name_H-M   'P 1'
#
loop_
_entity.id
_entity.type
_entity.pdbx_description
1 polymer ?
#
loop_
_entity_poly.entity_id
_entity_poly.type
_entity_poly.pdbx_seq_one_letter_code
_entity_poly.pdbx_strand_id
1 'polypeptide(L)'
;CFGARGFLEKFPPAVADMEKSIILGMTPAAREEQLVRDTAAVMRLLETALVLNNEETCPAAELKKLQARNEKLRGELTRVENAFTDYRGKYEIQVGL
;
A
#
# COMPACT_ATOMS: atom_id res chain seq x y z
N CYS A 1 -3.17 -17.97 -14.76
CA CYS A 1 -3.32 -16.58 -14.27
C CYS A 1 -3.60 -15.68 -15.46
N PHE A 2 -4.42 -14.63 -15.33
CA PHE A 2 -4.77 -13.71 -16.43
C PHE A 2 -3.55 -13.02 -17.09
N GLY A 3 -2.42 -12.89 -16.38
CA GLY A 3 -1.18 -12.32 -16.94
C GLY A 3 -0.34 -13.28 -17.80
N ALA A 4 -0.76 -14.52 -18.04
CA ALA A 4 -0.02 -15.45 -18.88
C ALA A 4 -0.15 -15.05 -20.35
N ARG A 5 0.98 -15.02 -21.09
CA ARG A 5 0.97 -14.76 -22.54
C ARG A 5 0.08 -15.80 -23.23
N GLY A 6 -0.82 -15.35 -24.11
CA GLY A 6 -1.71 -16.25 -24.82
C GLY A 6 -2.96 -16.69 -24.04
N PHE A 7 -3.21 -16.12 -22.84
CA PHE A 7 -4.31 -16.59 -21.98
C PHE A 7 -5.68 -16.41 -22.62
N LEU A 8 -5.98 -15.25 -23.21
CA LEU A 8 -7.28 -14.97 -23.82
C LEU A 8 -7.43 -15.63 -25.19
N GLU A 9 -6.33 -15.94 -25.85
CA GLU A 9 -6.31 -16.71 -27.10
C GLU A 9 -6.67 -18.18 -26.81
N LYS A 10 -6.18 -18.72 -25.69
CA LYS A 10 -6.52 -20.07 -25.23
C LYS A 10 -7.90 -20.14 -24.58
N PHE A 11 -8.32 -19.06 -23.92
CA PHE A 11 -9.59 -18.94 -23.21
C PHE A 11 -10.31 -17.67 -23.66
N PRO A 12 -10.93 -17.68 -24.85
CA PRO A 12 -11.61 -16.52 -25.37
C PRO A 12 -12.73 -16.07 -24.43
N PRO A 13 -12.89 -14.76 -24.19
CA PRO A 13 -14.03 -14.25 -23.45
C PRO A 13 -15.33 -14.71 -24.12
N ALA A 14 -16.15 -15.42 -23.35
CA ALA A 14 -17.46 -15.87 -23.79
C ALA A 14 -18.47 -15.50 -22.71
N VAL A 15 -19.59 -14.92 -23.13
CA VAL A 15 -20.75 -14.70 -22.26
C VAL A 15 -21.61 -15.95 -22.30
N ALA A 16 -21.96 -16.50 -21.14
CA ALA A 16 -22.78 -17.70 -21.10
C ALA A 16 -24.16 -17.43 -21.69
N ASP A 17 -24.79 -18.41 -22.34
CA ASP A 17 -26.08 -18.19 -23.01
C ASP A 17 -27.19 -17.79 -22.03
N MET A 18 -27.10 -18.25 -20.78
CA MET A 18 -27.98 -17.80 -19.70
C MET A 18 -27.81 -16.30 -19.41
N GLU A 19 -26.57 -15.82 -19.31
CA GLU A 19 -26.28 -14.39 -19.09
C GLU A 19 -26.73 -13.54 -20.28
N LYS A 20 -26.52 -14.01 -21.51
CA LYS A 20 -27.04 -13.34 -22.72
C LYS A 20 -28.56 -13.19 -22.65
N SER A 21 -29.26 -14.26 -22.30
CA SER A 21 -30.72 -14.26 -22.19
C SER A 21 -31.20 -13.26 -21.13
N ILE A 22 -30.54 -13.21 -19.97
CA ILE A 22 -30.84 -12.24 -18.91
C ILE A 22 -30.62 -10.82 -19.41
N ILE A 23 -29.46 -10.50 -19.99
CA ILE A 23 -29.13 -9.15 -20.47
C ILE A 23 -30.11 -8.71 -21.56
N LEU A 24 -30.43 -9.59 -22.51
CA LEU A 24 -31.34 -9.30 -23.62
C LEU A 24 -32.81 -9.20 -23.16
N GLY A 25 -33.18 -9.90 -22.09
CA GLY A 25 -34.50 -9.82 -21.47
C GLY A 25 -34.74 -8.57 -20.63
N MET A 26 -33.69 -7.83 -20.26
CA MET A 26 -33.82 -6.55 -19.57
C MET A 26 -34.38 -5.46 -20.49
N THR A 27 -35.17 -4.55 -19.92
CA THR A 27 -35.52 -3.31 -20.62
C THR A 27 -34.27 -2.43 -20.81
N PRO A 28 -34.25 -1.56 -21.82
CA PRO A 28 -33.11 -0.65 -22.03
C PRO A 28 -32.76 0.18 -20.79
N ALA A 29 -33.77 0.71 -20.09
CA ALA A 29 -33.56 1.52 -18.88
C ALA A 29 -32.96 0.69 -17.72
N ALA A 30 -33.44 -0.53 -17.50
CA ALA A 30 -32.87 -1.40 -16.46
C ALA A 30 -31.42 -1.80 -16.79
N ARG A 31 -31.11 -2.02 -18.07
CA ARG A 31 -29.75 -2.30 -18.52
C ARG A 31 -28.84 -1.10 -18.31
N GLU A 32 -29.29 0.11 -18.62
CA GLU A 32 -28.54 1.34 -18.38
C GLU A 32 -28.22 1.53 -16.89
N GLU A 33 -29.22 1.36 -16.02
CA GLU A 33 -29.01 1.46 -14.57
C GLU A 33 -28.00 0.42 -14.05
N GLN A 34 -28.09 -0.82 -14.53
CA GLN A 34 -27.13 -1.87 -14.16
C GLN A 34 -25.71 -1.52 -14.63
N LEU A 35 -25.55 -1.06 -15.88
CA LEU A 35 -24.25 -0.66 -16.43
C LEU A 35 -23.62 0.50 -15.65
N VAL A 36 -24.41 1.48 -15.20
CA VAL A 36 -23.94 2.57 -14.35
C VAL A 36 -23.42 2.03 -13.01
N ARG A 37 -24.15 1.11 -12.38
CA ARG A 37 -23.73 0.49 -11.10
C ARG A 37 -22.46 -0.33 -11.26
N ASP A 38 -22.36 -1.11 -12.33
CA ASP A 38 -21.18 -1.94 -12.61
C ASP A 38 -19.96 -1.06 -12.91
N THR A 39 -20.14 0.02 -13.67
CA THR A 39 -19.08 1.01 -13.94
C THR A 39 -18.59 1.64 -12.64
N ALA A 40 -19.49 2.04 -11.74
CA ALA A 40 -19.12 2.58 -10.44
C ALA A 40 -18.40 1.53 -9.56
N ALA A 41 -18.78 0.26 -9.63
CA ALA A 41 -18.07 -0.81 -8.94
C ALA A 41 -16.64 -1.00 -9.48
N VAL A 42 -16.46 -0.99 -10.80
CA VAL A 42 -15.12 -1.08 -11.44
C VAL A 42 -14.25 0.12 -11.08
N MET A 43 -14.81 1.34 -11.07
CA MET A 43 -14.08 2.53 -10.64
C MET A 43 -13.57 2.42 -9.20
N ARG A 44 -14.40 1.93 -8.27
CA ARG A 44 -13.99 1.72 -6.87
C ARG A 44 -12.91 0.66 -6.71
N LEU A 45 -12.98 -0.42 -7.50
CA LEU A 45 -11.94 -1.45 -7.51
C LEU A 45 -10.61 -0.88 -8.02
N LEU A 46 -10.65 -0.05 -9.07
CA LEU A 46 -9.45 0.61 -9.61
C LEU A 46 -8.84 1.57 -8.59
N GLU A 47 -9.64 2.40 -7.95
CA GLU A 47 -9.19 3.31 -6.89
C GLU A 47 -8.51 2.54 -5.75
N THR A 48 -9.15 1.47 -5.27
CA THR A 48 -8.58 0.59 -4.25
C THR A 48 -7.24 0.01 -4.69
N ALA A 49 -7.16 -0.49 -5.93
CA ALA A 49 -5.91 -1.01 -6.47
C ALA A 49 -4.82 0.07 -6.54
N LEU A 50 -5.15 1.31 -6.92
CA LEU A 50 -4.20 2.41 -6.95
C LEU A 50 -3.69 2.76 -5.55
N VAL A 51 -4.58 2.83 -4.56
CA VAL A 51 -4.22 3.09 -3.15
C VAL A 51 -3.32 1.99 -2.60
N LEU A 52 -3.66 0.73 -2.86
CA LEU A 52 -2.88 -0.43 -2.39
C LEU A 52 -1.52 -0.56 -3.10
N ASN A 53 -1.41 -0.12 -4.35
CA ASN A 53 -0.16 -0.16 -5.13
C ASN A 53 0.69 1.11 -4.99
N ASN A 54 0.22 2.14 -4.28
CA ASN A 54 1.02 3.33 -4.05
C ASN A 54 2.15 3.05 -3.04
N GLU A 55 3.39 3.27 -3.47
CA GLU A 55 4.60 3.02 -2.67
C GLU A 55 4.66 3.89 -1.40
N GLU A 56 4.05 5.08 -1.42
CA GLU A 56 4.03 5.97 -0.26
C GLU A 56 3.12 5.48 0.88
N THR A 57 2.02 4.80 0.54
CA THR A 57 1.10 4.16 1.50
C THR A 57 1.49 2.72 1.83
N CYS A 58 2.58 2.19 1.25
CA CYS A 58 3.04 0.84 1.54
C CYS A 58 3.63 0.80 2.96
N PRO A 59 3.05 0.02 3.90
CA PRO A 59 3.53 -0.05 5.28
C PRO A 59 5.02 -0.42 5.41
N ALA A 60 5.55 -1.16 4.43
CA ALA A 60 6.97 -1.54 4.39
C ALA A 60 7.90 -0.35 4.12
N ALA A 61 7.49 0.60 3.26
CA ALA A 61 8.29 1.79 2.95
C ALA A 61 8.31 2.76 4.14
N GLU A 62 7.18 2.96 4.80
CA GLU A 62 7.10 3.73 6.05
C GLU A 62 7.89 3.07 7.18
N LEU A 63 7.76 1.75 7.35
CA LEU A 63 8.53 1.00 8.34
C LEU A 63 10.03 1.18 8.12
N LYS A 64 10.51 1.09 6.88
CA LYS A 64 11.93 1.30 6.54
C LYS A 64 12.39 2.74 6.85
N LYS A 65 11.56 3.75 6.54
CA LYS A 65 11.83 5.15 6.91
C LYS A 65 11.92 5.33 8.42
N LEU A 66 11.02 4.72 9.18
CA LEU A 66 11.01 4.77 10.64
C LEU A 66 12.22 4.05 11.25
N GLN A 67 12.60 2.88 10.72
CA GLN A 67 13.80 2.16 11.13
C GLN A 67 15.06 3.01 10.95
N ALA A 68 15.24 3.62 9.77
CA ALA A 68 16.39 4.50 9.52
C ALA A 68 16.44 5.71 10.47
N ARG A 69 15.27 6.31 10.78
CA ARG A 69 15.19 7.38 11.79
C ARG A 69 15.55 6.90 13.19
N ASN A 70 15.09 5.70 13.58
CA ASN A 70 15.38 5.12 14.88
C ASN A 70 16.87 4.82 15.06
N GLU A 71 17.51 4.26 14.03
CA GLU A 71 18.97 4.02 14.02
C GLU A 71 19.76 5.32 14.18
N LYS A 72 19.37 6.39 13.47
CA LYS A 72 20.00 7.71 13.60
C LYS A 72 19.87 8.25 15.02
N LEU A 73 18.66 8.21 15.59
CA LEU A 73 18.40 8.69 16.95
C LEU A 73 19.15 7.88 18.01
N ARG A 74 19.27 6.56 17.83
CA ARG A 74 20.11 5.71 18.70
C ARG A 74 21.58 6.14 18.65
N GLY A 75 22.10 6.44 17.46
CA GLY A 75 23.47 6.96 17.32
C GLY A 75 23.68 8.31 18.02
N GLU A 76 22.72 9.23 17.89
CA GLU A 76 22.74 10.52 18.59
C GLU A 76 22.66 10.35 20.11
N LEU A 77 21.82 9.44 20.59
CA LEU A 77 21.69 9.12 22.01
C LEU A 77 23.02 8.62 22.59
N THR A 78 23.63 7.62 21.94
CA THR A 78 24.94 7.10 22.37
C THR A 78 26.02 8.18 22.36
N ARG A 79 26.01 9.08 21.37
CA ARG A 79 26.96 10.21 21.34
C ARG A 79 26.78 11.13 22.55
N VAL A 80 25.54 11.45 22.90
CA VAL A 80 25.22 12.32 24.03
C VAL A 80 25.53 11.64 25.36
N GLU A 81 25.21 10.37 25.52
CA GLU A 81 25.54 9.57 26.71
C GLU A 81 27.05 9.50 26.95
N ASN A 82 27.84 9.29 25.90
CA ASN A 82 29.30 9.28 25.99
C ASN A 82 29.83 10.67 26.40
N ALA A 83 29.32 11.73 25.79
CA ALA A 83 29.72 13.10 26.15
C ALA A 83 29.36 13.42 27.61
N PHE A 84 28.16 13.03 28.06
CA PHE A 84 27.73 13.23 29.43
C PHE A 84 28.61 12.48 30.43
N THR A 85 28.98 11.24 30.12
CA THR A 85 29.87 10.41 30.96
C THR A 85 31.27 11.03 31.06
N ASP A 86 31.83 11.51 29.94
CA ASP A 86 33.12 12.20 29.91
C ASP A 86 33.09 13.50 30.75
N TYR A 87 32.06 14.33 30.58
CA TYR A 87 31.90 15.54 31.39
C TYR A 87 31.76 15.24 32.87
N ARG A 88 30.97 14.22 33.22
CA ARG A 88 30.78 13.81 34.61
C ARG A 88 32.09 13.36 35.24
N GLY A 89 32.86 12.51 34.57
CA GLY A 89 34.16 12.06 35.07
C GLY A 89 35.16 13.22 35.24
N LYS A 90 35.19 14.16 34.28
CA LYS A 90 36.01 15.38 34.40
C LYS A 90 35.60 16.25 35.59
N TYR A 91 34.30 16.39 35.81
CA TYR A 91 33.76 17.15 36.93
C TYR A 91 34.14 16.51 38.27
N GLU A 92 33.96 15.20 38.42
CA GLU A 92 34.32 14.44 39.63
C GLU A 92 35.81 14.64 39.99
N ILE A 93 36.71 14.53 39.01
CA ILE A 93 38.15 14.83 39.19
C ILE A 93 38.37 16.28 39.64
N GLN A 94 37.67 17.25 39.04
CA GLN A 94 37.84 18.66 39.36
C GLN A 94 37.39 19.00 40.79
N VAL A 95 36.33 18.34 41.29
CA VAL A 95 35.78 18.59 42.63
C VAL A 95 36.33 17.65 43.71
N GLY A 96 37.17 16.68 43.34
CA GLY A 96 37.84 15.77 44.29
C GLY A 96 36.90 14.74 44.93
N LEU A 97 35.85 14.33 44.21
CA LEU A 97 34.94 13.24 44.59
C LEU A 97 35.41 11.92 43.94
#